data_AF-A0A958BQ46-F1
#
_entry.id   AF-A0A958BQ46-F1
#
_cell.length_a   1.000
_cell.length_b   1.000
_cell.length_c   1.000
_cell.angle_alpha   90.00
_cell.angle_beta   90.00
_cell.angle_gamma   90.00
#
_symmetry.space_group_name_H-M   'P 1'
#
loop_
_entity.id
_entity.type
_entity.pdbx_description
1 polymer ?
#
loop_
_entity_poly.entity_id
_entity_poly.type
_entity_poly.pdbx_seq_one_letter_code
_entity_poly.pdbx_strand_id
1 'polypeptide(L)'
;MDLPIDIDRAALAALCEKYGIEQLELFGSVLREDFGPDSDVDVLVRFREGESPGLDEYLDIQEGLEALFGRAVDVLNRRVIEGSKNPYRKRSILESARVLFAA
;
A
#
# COMPACT_ATOMS: atom_id res chain seq x y z
N MET A 1 -6.39 12.84 8.20
CA MET A 1 -5.86 12.80 6.84
C MET A 1 -7.06 12.65 5.95
N ASP A 2 -7.40 13.71 5.24
CA ASP A 2 -8.49 13.66 4.27
C ASP A 2 -7.92 13.04 3.01
N LEU A 3 -8.46 11.88 2.65
CA LEU A 3 -8.10 11.16 1.44
C LEU A 3 -9.22 11.33 0.43
N PRO A 4 -8.91 11.40 -0.88
CA PRO A 4 -9.92 11.49 -1.93
C PRO A 4 -10.65 10.16 -2.18
N ILE A 5 -10.50 9.18 -1.28
CA ILE A 5 -11.09 7.84 -1.34
C ILE A 5 -11.70 7.48 0.02
N ASP A 6 -12.81 6.74 -0.01
CA ASP A 6 -13.39 6.14 1.19
C ASP A 6 -12.69 4.83 1.51
N ILE A 7 -12.47 4.57 2.81
CA ILE A 7 -11.69 3.42 3.27
C ILE A 7 -12.36 2.83 4.50
N ASP A 8 -12.88 1.61 4.37
CA ASP A 8 -13.28 0.81 5.52
C ASP A 8 -12.03 0.36 6.28
N ARG A 9 -11.69 1.12 7.34
CA ARG A 9 -10.53 0.88 8.18
C ARG A 9 -10.60 -0.45 8.93
N ALA A 10 -11.80 -0.95 9.24
CA ALA A 10 -11.94 -2.21 9.96
C ALA A 10 -11.67 -3.39 9.01
N ALA A 11 -12.22 -3.33 7.80
CA ALA A 11 -11.96 -4.34 6.78
C ALA A 11 -10.49 -4.31 6.31
N LEU A 12 -9.90 -3.13 6.18
CA LEU A 12 -8.46 -2.98 5.90
C LEU A 12 -7.60 -3.62 6.99
N ALA A 13 -7.88 -3.34 8.26
CA ALA A 13 -7.16 -3.94 9.38
C ALA A 13 -7.26 -5.47 9.37
N ALA A 14 -8.46 -6.02 9.11
CA ALA A 14 -8.65 -7.47 9.02
C ALA A 14 -7.85 -8.10 7.87
N LEU A 15 -7.76 -7.43 6.71
CA LEU A 15 -6.93 -7.88 5.59
C LEU A 15 -5.44 -7.83 5.97
N CYS A 16 -4.97 -6.74 6.56
CA CYS A 16 -3.58 -6.61 6.99
C CYS A 16 -3.19 -7.70 7.99
N GLU A 17 -4.06 -7.97 8.98
CA GLU A 17 -3.85 -9.03 9.97
C GLU A 17 -3.79 -10.42 9.33
N LYS A 18 -4.71 -10.70 8.38
CA LYS A 18 -4.77 -11.99 7.67
C LYS A 18 -3.47 -12.32 6.94
N TYR A 19 -2.85 -11.32 6.31
CA TYR A 19 -1.64 -11.49 5.49
C TYR A 19 -0.34 -11.10 6.20
N GLY A 20 -0.39 -10.86 7.52
CA GLY A 20 0.81 -10.52 8.30
C GLY A 20 1.46 -9.19 7.88
N ILE A 21 0.66 -8.23 7.42
CA ILE A 21 1.12 -6.87 7.10
C ILE A 21 1.25 -6.11 8.42
N GLU A 22 2.48 -5.74 8.78
CA GLU A 22 2.81 -4.91 9.95
C GLU A 22 2.45 -3.43 9.69
N GLN A 23 2.67 -2.97 8.46
CA GLN A 23 2.44 -1.57 8.09
C GLN A 23 1.99 -1.46 6.65
N LEU A 24 0.97 -0.64 6.41
CA LEU A 24 0.49 -0.25 5.09
C LEU A 24 0.48 1.27 4.97
N GLU A 25 1.11 1.78 3.92
CA GLU A 25 1.22 3.20 3.63
C GLU A 25 0.70 3.52 2.23
N LEU A 26 0.06 4.67 2.08
CA LEU A 26 -0.27 5.25 0.78
C LEU A 26 0.91 6.09 0.30
N PHE A 27 1.17 6.10 -1.01
CA PHE A 27 2.11 7.05 -1.62
C PHE A 27 1.60 7.47 -3.00
N GLY A 28 2.38 8.26 -3.75
CA GLY A 28 2.03 8.54 -5.14
C GLY A 28 0.83 9.49 -5.30
N SER A 29 0.01 9.23 -6.32
CA SER A 29 -1.02 10.16 -6.79
C SER A 29 -2.15 10.39 -5.77
N VAL A 30 -2.51 9.39 -4.96
CA VAL A 30 -3.59 9.47 -3.94
C VAL A 30 -3.37 10.54 -2.87
N LEU A 31 -2.13 11.01 -2.72
CA LEU A 31 -1.75 12.06 -1.76
C LEU A 31 -1.63 13.45 -2.41
N ARG A 32 -1.92 13.58 -3.70
CA ARG A 32 -1.76 14.82 -4.47
C ARG A 32 -3.12 15.37 -4.90
N GLU A 33 -3.14 16.66 -5.24
CA GLU A 33 -4.36 17.36 -5.66
C GLU A 33 -4.84 16.96 -7.07
N ASP A 34 -3.98 16.32 -7.88
CA ASP A 34 -4.28 15.83 -9.22
C ASP A 34 -4.89 14.41 -9.25
N PHE A 35 -5.23 13.84 -8.09
CA PHE A 35 -5.86 12.53 -8.02
C PHE A 35 -7.23 12.51 -8.70
N GLY A 36 -7.38 11.64 -9.69
CA GLY A 36 -8.54 11.59 -10.56
C GLY A 36 -9.33 10.28 -10.49
N PRO A 37 -10.46 10.21 -11.22
CA PRO A 37 -11.28 9.00 -11.29
C PRO A 37 -10.52 7.81 -11.87
N ASP A 38 -9.58 8.02 -12.80
CA ASP A 38 -8.79 6.96 -13.45
C ASP A 38 -7.46 6.65 -12.73
N SER A 39 -7.18 7.32 -11.60
CA SER A 39 -5.94 7.10 -10.84
C SER A 39 -5.98 5.79 -10.05
N ASP A 40 -4.89 5.04 -10.11
CA ASP A 40 -4.57 3.93 -9.23
C ASP A 40 -4.24 4.40 -7.81
N VAL A 41 -4.31 3.47 -6.86
CA VAL A 41 -3.85 3.69 -5.48
C VAL A 41 -2.54 2.95 -5.27
N ASP A 42 -1.46 3.71 -5.16
CA ASP A 42 -0.14 3.19 -4.83
C ASP A 42 -0.02 2.90 -3.33
N VAL A 43 0.31 1.66 -2.97
CA VAL A 43 0.48 1.24 -1.57
C VAL A 43 1.84 0.61 -1.31
N LEU A 44 2.47 0.97 -0.18
CA LEU A 44 3.61 0.25 0.37
C LEU A 44 3.12 -0.69 1.46
N VAL A 45 3.50 -1.95 1.35
CA VAL A 45 3.27 -2.95 2.39
C VAL A 45 4.59 -3.37 3.02
N ARG A 46 4.62 -3.45 4.34
CA ARG A 46 5.68 -4.09 5.11
C ARG A 46 5.07 -5.27 5.84
N PHE A 47 5.59 -6.46 5.54
CA PHE A 47 5.24 -7.68 6.24
C PHE A 47 6.06 -7.82 7.53
N ARG A 48 5.48 -8.52 8.51
CA ARG A 48 6.15 -8.90 9.76
C ARG A 48 7.43 -9.68 9.47
N GLU A 49 8.38 -9.66 10.40
CA GLU A 49 9.57 -10.50 10.26
C GLU A 49 9.23 -11.99 10.17
N GLY A 50 9.90 -12.69 9.25
CA GLY A 50 9.64 -14.10 8.96
C GLY A 50 8.53 -14.33 7.93
N GLU A 51 7.65 -13.35 7.68
CA GLU A 51 6.63 -13.44 6.63
C GLU A 51 7.23 -13.08 5.27
N SER A 52 6.91 -13.88 4.26
CA SER A 52 7.33 -13.66 2.88
C SER A 52 6.27 -14.25 1.96
N PRO A 53 5.23 -13.48 1.64
CA PRO A 53 4.12 -13.99 0.85
C PRO A 53 4.62 -14.47 -0.51
N GLY A 54 4.06 -15.59 -0.95
CA GLY A 54 4.20 -16.08 -2.31
C GLY A 54 3.50 -15.17 -3.32
N LEU A 55 3.63 -15.51 -4.61
CA LEU A 55 2.98 -14.76 -5.68
C LEU A 55 1.45 -14.75 -5.51
N ASP A 56 0.85 -15.89 -5.21
CA ASP A 56 -0.61 -16.02 -5.06
C ASP A 56 -1.12 -15.16 -3.90
N GLU A 57 -0.44 -15.17 -2.75
CA GLU A 57 -0.79 -14.31 -1.61
C GLU A 57 -0.64 -12.82 -1.94
N TYR A 58 0.37 -12.46 -2.74
CA TYR A 58 0.54 -11.08 -3.19
C TYR A 58 -0.60 -10.63 -4.10
N LEU A 59 -1.06 -11.51 -5.00
CA LEU A 59 -2.21 -11.26 -5.86
C LEU A 59 -3.49 -11.15 -5.03
N ASP A 60 -3.70 -12.02 -4.06
CA ASP A 60 -4.84 -11.94 -3.14
C ASP A 60 -4.87 -10.63 -2.34
N ILE A 61 -3.70 -10.15 -1.88
CA ILE A 61 -3.57 -8.86 -1.19
C ILE A 61 -3.99 -7.73 -2.13
N GLN A 62 -3.49 -7.74 -3.37
CA GLN A 62 -3.83 -6.74 -4.36
C GLN A 62 -5.34 -6.74 -4.64
N GLU A 63 -5.93 -7.88 -4.97
CA GLU A 63 -7.37 -8.01 -5.23
C GLU A 63 -8.22 -7.57 -4.02
N GLY A 64 -7.80 -7.93 -2.82
CA GLY A 64 -8.48 -7.53 -1.59
C GLY A 64 -8.41 -6.02 -1.34
N LEU A 65 -7.28 -5.37 -1.63
CA LEU A 65 -7.15 -3.92 -1.54
C LEU A 65 -7.93 -3.21 -2.65
N GLU A 66 -7.96 -3.75 -3.87
CA GLU A 66 -8.77 -3.24 -4.98
C GLU A 66 -10.27 -3.26 -4.63
N ALA A 67 -10.73 -4.35 -4.01
CA ALA A 67 -12.10 -4.46 -3.53
C ALA A 67 -12.42 -3.44 -2.42
N LEU A 68 -11.47 -3.16 -1.53
CA LEU A 68 -11.64 -2.20 -0.45
C LEU A 68 -11.63 -0.74 -0.93
N PHE A 69 -10.77 -0.40 -1.89
CA PHE A 69 -10.67 0.96 -2.42
C PHE A 69 -11.60 1.22 -3.62
N GLY A 70 -12.17 0.16 -4.20
CA GLY A 70 -13.07 0.25 -5.36
C GLY A 70 -12.37 0.67 -6.65
N ARG A 71 -11.06 0.45 -6.77
CA ARG A 71 -10.22 0.82 -7.92
C ARG A 71 -8.92 0.02 -7.93
N ALA A 72 -8.17 0.12 -9.03
CA ALA A 72 -6.87 -0.52 -9.19
C ALA A 72 -5.88 -0.09 -8.10
N VAL A 73 -5.06 -1.05 -7.64
CA VAL A 73 -4.08 -0.86 -6.57
C VAL A 73 -2.72 -1.39 -6.99
N ASP A 74 -1.72 -0.52 -6.92
CA ASP A 74 -0.34 -0.89 -7.14
C ASP A 74 0.34 -1.18 -5.79
N VAL A 75 0.48 -2.47 -5.49
CA VAL A 75 1.14 -2.94 -4.27
C VAL A 75 2.65 -3.00 -4.48
N LEU A 76 3.41 -2.35 -3.60
CA LEU A 76 4.87 -2.45 -3.54
C LEU A 76 5.34 -2.89 -2.15
N ASN A 77 6.30 -3.82 -2.11
CA ASN A 77 6.93 -4.20 -0.86
C ASN A 77 7.92 -3.12 -0.40
N ARG A 78 7.70 -2.55 0.79
CA ARG A 78 8.53 -1.49 1.38
C ARG A 78 10.01 -1.89 1.48
N ARG A 79 10.32 -3.13 1.87
CA ARG A 79 11.71 -3.61 2.00
C ARG A 79 12.43 -3.62 0.66
N VAL A 80 11.72 -3.92 -0.43
CA VAL A 80 12.27 -3.88 -1.79
C VAL A 80 12.61 -2.45 -2.21
N ILE A 81 11.74 -1.48 -1.88
CA ILE A 81 12.01 -0.06 -2.14
C ILE A 81 13.17 0.47 -1.30
N GLU A 82 13.26 0.05 -0.03
CA GLU A 82 14.38 0.38 0.85
C GLU A 82 15.73 -0.17 0.32
N GLY A 83 15.72 -1.36 -0.30
CA GLY A 83 16.87 -1.96 -0.97
C GLY A 83 17.16 -1.46 -2.40
N SER A 84 16.30 -0.59 -2.95
CA SER A 84 16.41 -0.13 -4.34
C SER A 84 17.72 0.62 -4.60
N LYS A 85 18.39 0.26 -5.71
CA LYS A 85 19.61 0.95 -6.20
C LYS A 85 19.33 2.32 -6.83
N ASN A 86 18.06 2.67 -7.07
CA ASN A 86 17.68 3.98 -7.59
C ASN A 86 17.34 4.94 -6.42
N PRO A 87 18.26 5.83 -6.04
CA PRO A 87 18.10 6.68 -4.86
C PRO A 87 16.98 7.72 -5.03
N TYR A 88 16.72 8.18 -6.26
CA TYR A 88 15.68 9.17 -6.52
C TYR A 88 14.30 8.57 -6.34
N ARG A 89 14.05 7.39 -6.93
CA ARG A 89 12.79 6.66 -6.76
C ARG A 89 12.55 6.30 -5.31
N LYS A 90 13.57 5.74 -4.64
CA LYS A 90 13.49 5.38 -3.21
C LYS A 90 13.11 6.59 -2.36
N ARG A 91 13.80 7.72 -2.54
CA ARG A 91 13.53 8.95 -1.77
C ARG A 91 12.12 9.47 -2.02
N SER A 92 11.74 9.62 -3.28
CA SER A 92 10.42 10.14 -3.66
C SER A 92 9.27 9.33 -3.07
N ILE A 93 9.37 8.00 -3.09
CA ILE A 93 8.35 7.10 -2.53
C ILE A 93 8.35 7.18 -0.99
N LEU A 94 9.50 6.98 -0.34
CA LEU A 94 9.54 6.84 1.12
C LEU A 94 9.27 8.16 1.87
N GLU A 95 9.63 9.32 1.31
CA GLU A 95 9.36 10.62 1.94
C GLU A 95 7.90 11.07 1.77
N SER A 96 7.27 10.69 0.66
CA SER A 96 5.85 11.00 0.42
C SER A 96 4.91 10.02 1.10
N ALA A 97 5.36 8.81 1.44
CA ALA A 97 4.54 7.77 2.04
C ALA A 97 3.84 8.24 3.33
N ARG A 98 2.59 7.81 3.50
CA ARG A 98 1.73 8.13 4.63
C ARG A 98 1.08 6.88 5.17
N VAL A 99 1.27 6.63 6.46
CA VAL A 99 0.74 5.44 7.14
C VAL A 99 -0.79 5.47 7.14
N LEU A 100 -1.37 4.40 6.61
CA LEU A 100 -2.80 4.15 6.63
C LEU A 100 -3.17 3.11 7.70
N PHE A 101 -2.29 2.12 7.90
CA PHE A 101 -2.41 1.08 8.93
C PHE A 101 -1.03 0.75 9.53
N ALA A 102 -1.00 0.48 10.83
CA ALA A 102 0.14 -0.07 11.55
C ALA A 102 -0.36 -0.92 12.73
N ALA A 103 0.21 -2.11 12.89
CA ALA A 103 -0.10 -3.06 13.97
C ALA A 103 0.96 -3.04 15.08
#